data_AF-A0A3D3PSB1-F1
#
_entry.id   AF-A0A3D3PSB1-F1
#
_cell.length_a   1.000
_cell.length_b   1.000
_cell.length_c   1.000
_cell.angle_alpha   90.00
_cell.angle_beta   90.00
_cell.angle_gamma   90.00
#
_symmetry.space_group_name_H-M   'P 1'
#
loop_
_entity.id
_entity.type
_entity.pdbx_description
1 polymer ?
#
loop_
_entity_poly.entity_id
_entity_poly.type
_entity_poly.pdbx_seq_one_letter_code
_entity_poly.pdbx_strand_id
1 'polypeptide(L)'
;AGVAYRDGNLYVSAVDRILRFDAIEKHLADPPKAVVIRADLPRDTHHGWRFIAFGPDGWLYVPVGAPCNICEPDPARYANILRMKPDGSQLQVFARGVRNTVGFDWGPESRELWFTDNGRDMLGDDIPPDELNHAPHQNMHFGYPYCHGGNIADPEFGTKRPCSDFTPPAQKLGPHVAALGMRFYTGRQFPQEYRNQIFIAEHGSWNRSNKIGYRITL
;
A
#
# COMPACT_ATOMS: atom_id res chain seq x y z
N ALA A 1 -8.02 8.95 -2.13
CA ALA A 1 -7.68 8.79 -3.57
C ALA A 1 -6.18 9.07 -3.73
N GLY A 2 -5.48 8.32 -4.56
CA GLY A 2 -4.06 8.56 -4.84
C GLY A 2 -3.85 9.31 -6.14
N VAL A 3 -2.74 10.03 -6.22
CA VAL A 3 -2.29 10.72 -7.44
C VAL A 3 -0.83 10.39 -7.71
N ALA A 4 -0.48 10.27 -8.98
CA ALA A 4 0.90 10.14 -9.43
C ALA A 4 1.13 11.07 -10.62
N TYR A 5 2.32 11.63 -10.73
CA TYR A 5 2.70 12.48 -11.86
C TYR A 5 3.81 11.81 -12.66
N ARG A 6 3.72 11.89 -13.99
CA ARG A 6 4.79 11.43 -14.89
C ARG A 6 4.70 12.06 -16.27
N ASP A 7 5.83 12.54 -16.76
CA ASP A 7 6.02 13.01 -18.14
C ASP A 7 4.95 14.05 -18.55
N GLY A 8 4.65 15.00 -17.67
CA GLY A 8 3.63 16.04 -17.89
C GLY A 8 2.20 15.62 -17.54
N ASN A 9 1.94 14.35 -17.21
CA ASN A 9 0.59 13.83 -17.03
C ASN A 9 0.28 13.53 -15.56
N LEU A 10 -0.95 13.83 -15.13
CA LEU A 10 -1.47 13.46 -13.81
C LEU A 10 -2.30 12.18 -13.92
N TYR A 11 -1.95 11.20 -13.12
CA TYR A 11 -2.70 9.97 -12.94
C TYR A 11 -3.48 10.06 -11.64
N VAL A 12 -4.76 9.70 -11.67
CA VAL A 12 -5.66 9.77 -10.52
C VAL A 12 -6.31 8.41 -10.32
N SER A 13 -6.19 7.87 -9.12
CA SER A 13 -6.90 6.67 -8.70
C SER A 13 -8.30 7.02 -8.20
N ALA A 14 -9.32 6.53 -8.88
CA ALA A 14 -10.68 6.42 -8.37
C ALA A 14 -10.92 5.01 -7.76
N VAL A 15 -12.09 4.80 -7.15
CA VAL A 15 -12.43 3.53 -6.48
C VAL A 15 -12.48 2.34 -7.44
N ASP A 16 -12.72 2.50 -8.75
CA ASP A 16 -12.83 1.37 -9.68
C ASP A 16 -12.04 1.54 -10.99
N ARG A 17 -11.32 2.65 -11.11
CA ARG A 17 -10.66 3.05 -12.35
C ARG A 17 -9.45 3.92 -12.11
N ILE A 18 -8.56 3.96 -13.10
CA ILE A 18 -7.45 4.91 -13.15
C ILE A 18 -7.69 5.88 -14.30
N LEU A 19 -7.58 7.16 -13.98
CA LEU A 19 -7.72 8.27 -14.90
C LEU A 19 -6.36 8.90 -15.18
N ARG A 20 -6.19 9.46 -16.37
CA ARG A 20 -5.03 10.26 -16.77
C ARG A 20 -5.49 11.61 -17.32
N PHE A 21 -4.83 12.68 -16.90
CA PHE A 21 -5.01 14.03 -17.39
C PHE A 21 -3.71 14.46 -18.07
N ASP A 22 -3.79 14.74 -19.37
CA ASP A 22 -2.61 14.94 -20.21
C ASP A 22 -2.08 16.38 -20.11
N ALA A 23 -0.76 16.54 -20.03
CA ALA A 23 -0.12 17.87 -19.92
C ALA A 23 -0.67 18.75 -18.78
N ILE A 24 -1.06 18.15 -17.65
CA ILE A 24 -1.74 18.80 -16.51
C ILE A 24 -1.04 20.06 -16.00
N GLU A 25 0.30 20.11 -16.03
CA GLU A 25 1.07 21.25 -15.54
C GLU A 25 0.85 22.51 -16.38
N LYS A 26 0.44 22.36 -17.64
CA LYS A 26 0.08 23.48 -18.53
C LYS A 26 -1.38 23.90 -18.37
N HIS A 27 -2.17 23.13 -17.62
CA HIS A 27 -3.63 23.19 -17.59
C HIS A 27 -4.17 23.10 -16.14
N LEU A 28 -3.45 23.62 -15.15
CA LEU A 28 -3.84 23.50 -13.73
C LEU A 28 -5.17 24.21 -13.42
N ALA A 29 -5.42 25.36 -14.03
CA ALA A 29 -6.65 26.13 -13.82
C ALA A 29 -7.84 25.65 -14.68
N ASP A 30 -7.57 24.92 -15.76
CA ASP A 30 -8.56 24.36 -16.68
C ASP A 30 -8.12 22.96 -17.13
N PRO A 31 -8.31 21.93 -16.28
CA PRO A 31 -7.80 20.60 -16.56
C PRO A 31 -8.42 20.00 -17.82
N PRO A 32 -7.65 19.24 -18.63
CA PRO A 32 -8.20 18.57 -19.80
C PRO A 32 -9.23 17.50 -19.40
N LYS A 33 -9.96 17.00 -20.38
CA LYS A 33 -10.84 15.84 -20.16
C LYS A 33 -10.02 14.63 -19.73
N ALA A 34 -10.48 13.94 -18.69
CA ALA A 34 -9.86 12.71 -18.21
C ALA A 34 -9.90 11.60 -19.28
N VAL A 35 -8.77 10.92 -19.47
CA VAL A 35 -8.64 9.67 -20.21
C VAL A 35 -8.74 8.50 -19.22
N VAL A 36 -9.67 7.57 -19.46
CA VAL A 36 -9.76 6.35 -18.65
C VAL A 36 -8.74 5.34 -19.17
N ILE A 37 -7.69 5.07 -18.40
CA ILE A 37 -6.65 4.09 -18.79
C ILE A 37 -6.94 2.69 -18.26
N ARG A 38 -7.78 2.58 -17.21
CA ARG A 38 -8.19 1.30 -16.60
C ARG A 38 -9.57 1.45 -15.98
N ALA A 39 -10.49 0.49 -16.16
CA ALA A 39 -11.90 0.63 -15.74
C ALA A 39 -12.53 -0.62 -15.08
N ASP A 40 -11.74 -1.67 -14.84
CA ASP A 40 -12.16 -3.00 -14.36
C ASP A 40 -11.54 -3.36 -13.00
N LEU A 41 -11.03 -2.36 -12.27
CA LEU A 41 -10.60 -2.58 -10.88
C LEU A 41 -11.82 -2.84 -9.99
N PRO A 42 -11.65 -3.54 -8.86
CA PRO A 42 -12.73 -3.72 -7.89
C PRO A 42 -13.43 -2.43 -7.48
N ARG A 43 -14.74 -2.50 -7.22
CA ARG A 43 -15.61 -1.35 -6.93
C ARG A 43 -15.86 -1.16 -5.43
N ASP A 44 -15.44 -2.10 -4.60
CA ASP A 44 -15.65 -2.10 -3.16
C ASP A 44 -14.98 -0.88 -2.54
N THR A 45 -15.73 -0.19 -1.67
CA THR A 45 -15.25 1.02 -0.99
C THR A 45 -14.41 0.69 0.24
N HIS A 46 -14.64 -0.47 0.86
CA HIS A 46 -13.83 -0.97 1.96
C HIS A 46 -12.40 -1.21 1.47
N HIS A 47 -11.43 -0.47 2.02
CA HIS A 47 -10.06 -0.41 1.51
C HIS A 47 -9.93 -0.06 0.01
N GLY A 48 -10.93 0.65 -0.55
CA GLY A 48 -11.00 1.00 -1.97
C GLY A 48 -10.17 2.24 -2.37
N TRP A 49 -9.63 2.97 -1.40
CA TRP A 49 -8.78 4.13 -1.65
C TRP A 49 -7.36 3.68 -1.96
N ARG A 50 -6.89 3.94 -3.18
CA ARG A 50 -5.58 3.45 -3.63
C ARG A 50 -4.57 4.59 -3.73
N PHE A 51 -3.48 4.48 -2.98
CA PHE A 51 -2.28 5.27 -3.25
C PHE A 51 -1.62 4.75 -4.53
N ILE A 52 -1.09 5.62 -5.39
CA ILE A 52 -0.47 5.20 -6.65
C ILE A 52 0.87 5.93 -6.82
N ALA A 53 1.86 5.24 -7.37
CA ALA A 53 3.13 5.85 -7.74
C ALA A 53 3.81 5.04 -8.85
N PHE A 54 4.70 5.72 -9.59
CA PHE A 54 5.53 5.07 -10.59
C PHE A 54 6.78 4.49 -9.96
N GLY A 55 7.05 3.23 -10.26
CA GLY A 55 8.29 2.58 -9.85
C GLY A 55 9.48 2.96 -10.74
N PRO A 56 10.70 2.59 -10.31
CA PRO A 56 11.94 2.84 -11.07
C PRO A 56 11.99 2.07 -12.39
N ASP A 57 11.14 1.05 -12.57
CA ASP A 57 10.93 0.31 -13.80
C ASP A 57 10.00 1.04 -14.80
N GLY A 58 9.43 2.17 -14.39
CA GLY A 58 8.47 2.92 -15.19
C GLY A 58 7.08 2.27 -15.26
N TRP A 59 6.70 1.43 -14.32
CA TRP A 59 5.33 0.92 -14.21
C TRP A 59 4.56 1.70 -13.15
N LEU A 60 3.25 1.80 -13.30
CA LEU A 60 2.36 2.39 -12.30
C LEU A 60 1.92 1.30 -11.33
N TYR A 61 2.22 1.49 -10.04
CA TYR A 61 1.85 0.57 -8.96
C TYR A 61 0.53 1.02 -8.34
N VAL A 62 -0.37 0.05 -8.14
CA VAL A 62 -1.77 0.27 -7.75
C VAL A 62 -2.17 -0.81 -6.74
N PRO A 63 -2.26 -0.50 -5.44
CA PRO A 63 -2.69 -1.43 -4.43
C PRO A 63 -4.20 -1.60 -4.46
N VAL A 64 -4.66 -2.83 -4.23
CA VAL A 64 -6.07 -3.15 -4.05
C VAL A 64 -6.20 -3.90 -2.74
N GLY A 65 -6.74 -3.22 -1.73
CA GLY A 65 -6.97 -3.80 -0.42
C GLY A 65 -8.03 -4.90 -0.43
N ALA A 66 -8.14 -5.64 0.66
CA ALA A 66 -9.20 -6.62 0.88
C ALA A 66 -10.56 -5.92 1.03
N PRO A 67 -11.65 -6.48 0.48
CA PRO A 67 -12.99 -5.86 0.54
C PRO A 67 -13.67 -6.06 1.90
N CYS A 68 -12.92 -6.47 2.93
CA CYS A 68 -13.40 -6.95 4.21
C CYS A 68 -12.33 -6.73 5.30
N ASN A 69 -12.71 -6.94 6.56
CA ASN A 69 -11.73 -7.00 7.64
C ASN A 69 -10.83 -8.25 7.52
N ILE A 70 -11.45 -9.44 7.46
CA ILE A 70 -10.80 -10.73 7.31
C ILE A 70 -11.65 -11.62 6.39
N CYS A 71 -11.09 -12.07 5.27
CA CYS A 71 -11.73 -12.99 4.32
C CYS A 71 -10.70 -13.51 3.31
N GLU A 72 -11.09 -14.50 2.50
CA GLU A 72 -10.32 -14.99 1.35
C GLU A 72 -10.96 -14.50 0.04
N PRO A 73 -10.72 -13.24 -0.38
CA PRO A 73 -11.25 -12.73 -1.64
C PRO A 73 -10.49 -13.35 -2.83
N ASP A 74 -10.98 -13.12 -4.06
CA ASP A 74 -10.27 -13.51 -5.28
C ASP A 74 -8.82 -12.95 -5.26
N PRO A 75 -7.80 -13.82 -5.16
CA PRO A 75 -6.42 -13.40 -4.98
C PRO A 75 -5.83 -12.74 -6.23
N ALA A 76 -6.50 -12.83 -7.38
CA ALA A 76 -6.12 -12.09 -8.58
C ALA A 76 -6.60 -10.63 -8.56
N ARG A 77 -7.58 -10.29 -7.71
CA ARG A 77 -8.24 -8.99 -7.71
C ARG A 77 -8.06 -8.18 -6.43
N TYR A 78 -7.92 -8.83 -5.28
CA TYR A 78 -7.84 -8.16 -3.97
C TYR A 78 -6.61 -8.58 -3.18
N ALA A 79 -6.41 -7.86 -2.07
CA ALA A 79 -5.33 -8.06 -1.10
C ALA A 79 -3.94 -8.13 -1.76
N ASN A 80 -3.68 -7.19 -2.67
CA ASN A 80 -2.50 -7.20 -3.52
C ASN A 80 -1.98 -5.80 -3.83
N ILE A 81 -0.72 -5.75 -4.25
CA ILE A 81 -0.15 -4.61 -4.96
C ILE A 81 -0.06 -5.01 -6.42
N LEU A 82 -0.81 -4.33 -7.27
CA LEU A 82 -0.75 -4.51 -8.72
C LEU A 82 0.25 -3.54 -9.33
N ARG A 83 0.66 -3.82 -10.56
CA ARG A 83 1.37 -2.88 -11.42
C ARG A 83 0.90 -3.00 -12.87
N MET A 84 0.97 -1.91 -13.61
CA MET A 84 0.61 -1.85 -15.03
C MET A 84 1.48 -0.86 -15.79
N LYS A 85 1.46 -0.95 -17.13
CA LYS A 85 2.07 0.07 -17.99
C LYS A 85 1.32 1.41 -17.85
N PRO A 86 1.96 2.55 -18.17
CA PRO A 86 1.33 3.87 -18.05
C PRO A 86 0.04 4.03 -18.88
N ASP A 87 -0.16 3.23 -19.92
CA ASP A 87 -1.38 3.19 -20.73
C ASP A 87 -2.49 2.30 -20.12
N GLY A 88 -2.25 1.67 -18.96
CA GLY A 88 -3.16 0.76 -18.27
C GLY A 88 -3.08 -0.70 -18.71
N SER A 89 -2.25 -1.01 -19.71
CA SER A 89 -2.03 -2.37 -20.20
C SER A 89 -1.11 -3.20 -19.30
N GLN A 90 -1.05 -4.52 -19.56
CA GLN A 90 -0.17 -5.47 -18.88
C GLN A 90 -0.31 -5.45 -17.34
N LEU A 91 -1.54 -5.44 -16.82
CA LEU A 91 -1.75 -5.53 -15.37
C LEU A 91 -1.21 -6.84 -14.82
N GLN A 92 -0.39 -6.74 -13.78
CA GLN A 92 0.27 -7.84 -13.12
C GLN A 92 0.17 -7.68 -11.60
N VAL A 93 0.10 -8.81 -10.90
CA VAL A 93 0.25 -8.84 -9.44
C VAL A 93 1.73 -8.74 -9.10
N PHE A 94 2.11 -7.74 -8.30
CA PHE A 94 3.46 -7.59 -7.77
C PHE A 94 3.60 -8.24 -6.38
N ALA A 95 2.68 -7.95 -5.45
CA ALA A 95 2.67 -8.54 -4.11
C ALA A 95 1.27 -9.07 -3.76
N ARG A 96 1.21 -10.13 -2.95
CA ARG A 96 -0.03 -10.79 -2.49
C ARG A 96 -0.13 -10.76 -0.97
N GLY A 97 -1.34 -10.99 -0.46
CA GLY A 97 -1.58 -11.07 0.99
C GLY A 97 -1.30 -9.76 1.70
N VAL A 98 -1.61 -8.63 1.04
CA VAL A 98 -1.50 -7.27 1.59
C VAL A 98 -2.90 -6.79 1.93
N ARG A 99 -3.23 -6.59 3.20
CA ARG A 99 -4.62 -6.30 3.63
C ARG A 99 -5.09 -4.95 3.10
N ASN A 100 -4.38 -3.89 3.44
CA ASN A 100 -4.66 -2.52 3.04
C ASN A 100 -3.39 -1.67 3.13
N THR A 101 -2.67 -1.57 2.01
CA THR A 101 -1.56 -0.62 1.88
C THR A 101 -2.03 0.72 1.34
N VAL A 102 -1.67 1.79 2.04
CA VAL A 102 -2.01 3.17 1.67
C VAL A 102 -0.74 4.02 1.46
N GLY A 103 0.45 3.46 1.74
CA GLY A 103 1.73 4.12 1.52
C GLY A 103 2.80 3.13 1.03
N PHE A 104 3.47 3.49 -0.06
CA PHE A 104 4.67 2.78 -0.52
C PHE A 104 5.63 3.72 -1.24
N ASP A 105 6.90 3.30 -1.32
CA ASP A 105 7.99 3.99 -2.02
C ASP A 105 9.10 2.99 -2.37
N TRP A 106 10.11 3.44 -3.11
CA TRP A 106 11.25 2.61 -3.47
C TRP A 106 12.52 3.05 -2.75
N GLY A 107 13.30 2.07 -2.29
CA GLY A 107 14.60 2.33 -1.68
C GLY A 107 15.49 3.12 -2.64
N PRO A 108 16.14 4.21 -2.20
CA PRO A 108 16.90 5.08 -3.10
C PRO A 108 18.13 4.39 -3.71
N GLU A 109 18.66 3.39 -3.01
CA GLU A 109 19.83 2.61 -3.45
C GLU A 109 19.41 1.30 -4.12
N SER A 110 18.63 0.46 -3.42
CA SER A 110 18.25 -0.86 -3.94
C SER A 110 17.17 -0.83 -5.01
N ARG A 111 16.40 0.26 -5.09
CA ARG A 111 15.24 0.40 -5.99
C ARG A 111 14.15 -0.65 -5.75
N GLU A 112 14.13 -1.25 -4.56
CA GLU A 112 13.17 -2.26 -4.14
C GLU A 112 11.94 -1.60 -3.48
N LEU A 113 10.78 -2.25 -3.55
CA LEU A 113 9.53 -1.70 -3.04
C LEU A 113 9.43 -1.87 -1.52
N TRP A 114 9.08 -0.79 -0.82
CA TRP A 114 8.73 -0.78 0.59
C TRP A 114 7.32 -0.23 0.75
N PHE A 115 6.52 -0.81 1.65
CA PHE A 115 5.13 -0.41 1.82
C PHE A 115 4.63 -0.64 3.24
N THR A 116 3.68 0.18 3.67
CA THR A 116 2.95 -0.03 4.92
C THR A 116 1.72 -0.89 4.69
N ASP A 117 1.30 -1.67 5.69
CA ASP A 117 0.06 -2.44 5.64
C ASP A 117 -0.72 -2.29 6.95
N ASN A 118 -2.03 -2.00 6.86
CA ASN A 118 -2.89 -1.90 8.04
C ASN A 118 -3.38 -3.29 8.44
N GLY A 119 -3.05 -3.71 9.67
CA GLY A 119 -3.41 -5.01 10.22
C GLY A 119 -4.92 -5.19 10.40
N ARG A 120 -5.38 -6.43 10.65
CA ARG A 120 -6.81 -6.69 10.85
C ARG A 120 -7.36 -6.03 12.11
N ASP A 121 -8.61 -5.63 12.02
CA ASP A 121 -9.36 -5.13 13.15
C ASP A 121 -9.88 -6.30 14.01
N MET A 122 -10.35 -5.97 15.22
CA MET A 122 -11.08 -6.84 16.13
C MET A 122 -10.30 -8.06 16.66
N LEU A 123 -8.97 -7.95 16.86
CA LEU A 123 -8.18 -8.92 17.66
C LEU A 123 -7.80 -8.40 19.06
N GLY A 124 -8.38 -7.29 19.48
CA GLY A 124 -8.10 -6.63 20.76
C GLY A 124 -7.19 -5.42 20.60
N ASP A 125 -6.86 -4.79 21.73
CA ASP A 125 -6.13 -3.52 21.73
C ASP A 125 -4.68 -3.67 21.26
N ASP A 126 -4.02 -4.78 21.59
CA ASP A 126 -2.56 -4.86 21.44
C ASP A 126 -2.08 -5.73 20.28
N ILE A 127 -3.01 -6.30 19.50
CA ILE A 127 -2.71 -7.12 18.32
C ILE A 127 -3.77 -6.94 17.21
N PRO A 128 -3.42 -7.25 15.95
CA PRO A 128 -2.07 -7.46 15.45
C PRO A 128 -1.36 -6.12 15.19
N PRO A 129 -0.03 -6.10 14.99
CA PRO A 129 0.66 -4.89 14.56
C PRO A 129 0.22 -4.48 13.15
N ASP A 130 0.22 -3.18 12.86
CA ASP A 130 0.43 -2.71 11.48
C ASP A 130 1.87 -3.04 11.05
N GLU A 131 2.16 -2.96 9.76
CA GLU A 131 3.43 -3.46 9.23
C GLU A 131 4.12 -2.46 8.32
N LEU A 132 5.45 -2.44 8.35
CA LEU A 132 6.29 -2.02 7.24
C LEU A 132 6.88 -3.27 6.59
N ASN A 133 6.63 -3.43 5.30
CA ASN A 133 6.99 -4.58 4.50
C ASN A 133 8.01 -4.21 3.43
N HIS A 134 8.87 -5.18 3.08
CA HIS A 134 9.88 -5.07 2.02
C HIS A 134 9.62 -6.13 0.93
N ALA A 135 9.42 -5.68 -0.31
CA ALA A 135 9.17 -6.52 -1.48
C ALA A 135 10.24 -6.30 -2.56
N PRO A 136 11.40 -6.96 -2.47
CA PRO A 136 12.47 -6.85 -3.46
C PRO A 136 12.11 -7.42 -4.83
N HIS A 137 11.14 -8.34 -4.92
CA HIS A 137 10.73 -8.96 -6.17
C HIS A 137 9.23 -9.30 -6.19
N GLN A 138 8.74 -9.62 -7.39
CA GLN A 138 7.34 -9.97 -7.61
C GLN A 138 6.95 -11.32 -6.99
N ASN A 139 5.64 -11.51 -6.81
CA ASN A 139 4.97 -12.73 -6.36
C ASN A 139 5.22 -13.13 -4.90
N MET A 140 5.79 -12.24 -4.10
CA MET A 140 5.88 -12.41 -2.65
C MET A 140 4.48 -12.35 -2.00
N HIS A 141 4.29 -13.06 -0.87
CA HIS A 141 3.02 -13.13 -0.14
C HIS A 141 3.21 -12.72 1.32
N PHE A 142 2.49 -11.69 1.78
CA PHE A 142 2.72 -11.00 3.06
C PHE A 142 1.80 -11.42 4.21
N GLY A 143 0.97 -12.44 3.99
CA GLY A 143 0.39 -13.23 5.06
C GLY A 143 -1.12 -13.12 5.19
N TYR A 144 -1.72 -11.98 4.82
CA TYR A 144 -3.19 -11.85 4.85
C TYR A 144 -3.87 -12.91 3.96
N PRO A 145 -4.96 -13.57 4.41
CA PRO A 145 -5.62 -13.45 5.72
C PRO A 145 -5.11 -14.43 6.79
N TYR A 146 -4.06 -15.21 6.52
CA TYR A 146 -3.65 -16.35 7.34
C TYR A 146 -2.73 -16.01 8.51
N CYS A 147 -1.83 -15.04 8.32
CA CYS A 147 -0.81 -14.67 9.30
C CYS A 147 -0.64 -13.15 9.36
N HIS A 148 -0.50 -12.62 10.58
CA HIS A 148 -0.29 -11.21 10.87
C HIS A 148 1.04 -11.02 11.61
N GLY A 149 1.72 -9.89 11.38
CA GLY A 149 3.00 -9.59 12.01
C GLY A 149 4.08 -10.64 11.75
N GLY A 150 3.95 -11.44 10.68
CA GLY A 150 4.83 -12.56 10.36
C GLY A 150 4.83 -13.76 11.32
N ASN A 151 4.11 -13.71 12.45
CA ASN A 151 4.13 -14.81 13.42
C ASN A 151 2.84 -14.96 14.27
N ILE A 152 1.79 -14.20 13.99
CA ILE A 152 0.50 -14.30 14.68
C ILE A 152 -0.46 -14.98 13.71
N ALA A 153 -0.74 -16.27 13.94
CA ALA A 153 -1.73 -17.00 13.15
C ALA A 153 -3.12 -16.37 13.33
N ASP A 154 -3.83 -16.19 12.23
CA ASP A 154 -5.20 -15.71 12.28
C ASP A 154 -6.12 -16.76 12.96
N PRO A 155 -7.02 -16.38 13.88
CA PRO A 155 -7.92 -17.34 14.53
C PRO A 155 -8.88 -18.07 13.58
N GLU A 156 -9.26 -17.45 12.47
CA GLU A 156 -10.25 -17.99 11.52
C GLU A 156 -9.56 -18.71 10.35
N PHE A 157 -8.43 -18.18 9.88
CA PHE A 157 -7.74 -18.68 8.67
C PHE A 157 -6.37 -19.29 8.92
N GLY A 158 -5.73 -19.05 10.07
CA GLY A 158 -4.33 -19.43 10.33
C GLY A 158 -4.07 -20.93 10.42
N THR A 159 -5.12 -21.76 10.56
CA THR A 159 -5.00 -23.22 10.49
C THR A 159 -4.83 -23.74 9.07
N LYS A 160 -5.20 -22.95 8.04
CA LYS A 160 -5.12 -23.35 6.63
C LYS A 160 -3.70 -23.29 6.08
N ARG A 161 -2.89 -22.35 6.57
CA ARG A 161 -1.53 -22.07 6.11
C ARG A 161 -0.68 -21.58 7.28
N PRO A 162 0.48 -22.18 7.58
CA PRO A 162 1.34 -21.72 8.66
C PRO A 162 2.02 -20.39 8.30
N CYS A 163 2.35 -19.58 9.31
CA CYS A 163 3.05 -18.30 9.12
C CYS A 163 4.38 -18.42 8.34
N SER A 164 5.05 -19.58 8.43
CA SER A 164 6.30 -19.87 7.72
C SER A 164 6.19 -19.84 6.19
N ASP A 165 4.96 -19.87 5.65
CA ASP A 165 4.70 -19.81 4.21
C ASP A 165 4.75 -18.39 3.64
N PHE A 166 4.86 -17.37 4.51
CA PHE A 166 4.71 -15.97 4.15
C PHE A 166 5.96 -15.15 4.47
N THR A 167 6.11 -14.03 3.78
CA THR A 167 7.17 -13.05 4.05
C THR A 167 6.84 -12.29 5.33
N PRO A 168 7.72 -12.28 6.35
CA PRO A 168 7.51 -11.47 7.53
C PRO A 168 7.75 -9.98 7.25
N PRO A 169 7.15 -9.07 8.05
CA PRO A 169 7.40 -7.65 7.90
C PRO A 169 8.83 -7.28 8.28
N ALA A 170 9.37 -6.25 7.63
CA ALA A 170 10.67 -5.69 7.97
C ALA A 170 10.63 -5.00 9.33
N GLN A 171 9.50 -4.39 9.68
CA GLN A 171 9.24 -3.79 10.98
C GLN A 171 7.77 -3.94 11.37
N LYS A 172 7.54 -4.35 12.62
CA LYS A 172 6.22 -4.30 13.25
C LYS A 172 5.99 -2.89 13.76
N LEU A 173 4.88 -2.30 13.36
CA LEU A 173 4.41 -1.02 13.86
C LEU A 173 3.48 -1.24 15.05
N GLY A 174 2.99 -0.14 15.63
CA GLY A 174 1.98 -0.25 16.68
C GLY A 174 0.69 -0.89 16.15
N PRO A 175 -0.07 -1.59 17.00
CA PRO A 175 -1.37 -2.15 16.60
C PRO A 175 -2.36 -1.01 16.30
N HIS A 176 -3.06 -1.12 15.16
CA HIS A 176 -4.09 -0.18 14.71
C HIS A 176 -3.62 1.27 14.51
N VAL A 177 -2.31 1.54 14.36
CA VAL A 177 -1.79 2.91 14.18
C VAL A 177 -2.20 3.55 12.84
N ALA A 178 -2.75 2.75 11.91
CA ALA A 178 -3.20 3.17 10.59
C ALA A 178 -2.08 3.90 9.85
N ALA A 179 -0.99 3.20 9.54
CA ALA A 179 0.12 3.73 8.76
C ALA A 179 -0.34 4.02 7.31
N LEU A 180 -0.71 5.28 7.02
CA LEU A 180 -1.34 5.67 5.75
C LEU A 180 -0.35 6.16 4.69
N GLY A 181 0.89 6.44 5.06
CA GLY A 181 1.87 6.98 4.13
C GLY A 181 3.29 6.65 4.58
N MET A 182 4.18 6.42 3.63
CA MET A 182 5.60 6.31 3.90
C MET A 182 6.44 6.89 2.77
N ARG A 183 7.60 7.49 3.07
CA ARG A 183 8.57 7.95 2.08
C ARG A 183 10.00 7.76 2.54
N PHE A 184 10.88 7.40 1.60
CA PHE A 184 12.30 7.55 1.83
C PHE A 184 12.70 9.01 1.80
N TYR A 185 13.44 9.45 2.82
CA TYR A 185 14.00 10.79 2.84
C TYR A 185 15.37 10.83 2.17
N THR A 186 15.40 11.42 0.97
CA THR A 186 16.60 11.57 0.14
C THR A 186 17.14 13.01 0.12
N GLY A 187 16.51 13.91 0.90
CA GLY A 187 16.91 15.30 1.02
C GLY A 187 18.14 15.51 1.91
N ARG A 188 18.61 16.76 1.97
CA ARG A 188 19.76 17.17 2.82
C ARG A 188 19.42 18.19 3.90
N GLN A 189 18.15 18.62 3.98
CA GLN A 189 17.66 19.61 4.95
C GLN A 189 17.71 19.11 6.39
N PHE A 190 17.28 17.87 6.65
CA PHE A 190 17.41 17.22 7.96
C PHE A 190 18.84 16.69 8.23
N PRO A 191 19.19 16.53 9.53
CA PRO A 191 20.45 15.93 9.97
C PRO A 191 20.75 14.56 9.34
N GLN A 192 22.01 14.13 9.44
CA GLN A 192 22.51 12.94 8.74
C GLN A 192 21.77 11.66 9.16
N GLU A 193 21.36 11.55 10.41
CA GLU A 193 20.64 10.40 10.96
C GLU A 193 19.28 10.14 10.31
N TYR A 194 18.66 11.15 9.70
CA TYR A 194 17.39 11.02 8.96
C TYR A 194 17.57 10.67 7.49
N ARG A 195 18.78 10.79 6.95
CA ARG A 195 19.05 10.54 5.53
C ARG A 195 18.94 9.05 5.23
N ASN A 196 18.27 8.73 4.12
CA ASN A 196 17.94 7.36 3.72
C ASN A 196 17.04 6.60 4.71
N GLN A 197 16.39 7.30 5.65
CA GLN A 197 15.36 6.72 6.51
C GLN A 197 14.00 6.72 5.82
N ILE A 198 13.14 5.81 6.28
CA ILE A 198 11.72 5.82 5.95
C ILE A 198 11.00 6.68 6.98
N PHE A 199 10.24 7.67 6.55
CA PHE A 199 9.29 8.38 7.41
C PHE A 199 7.92 7.74 7.21
N ILE A 200 7.26 7.36 8.32
CA ILE A 200 5.94 6.71 8.31
C ILE A 200 4.93 7.65 8.96
N ALA A 201 3.82 7.91 8.26
CA ALA A 201 2.70 8.69 8.77
C ALA A 201 1.64 7.77 9.37
N GLU A 202 1.55 7.76 10.70
CA GLU A 202 0.55 7.02 11.47
C GLU A 202 -0.69 7.91 11.67
N HIS A 203 -1.79 7.58 11.00
CA HIS A 203 -3.04 8.36 11.04
C HIS A 203 -3.78 8.20 12.38
N GLY A 204 -3.54 7.11 13.09
CA GLY A 204 -4.02 6.87 14.43
C GLY A 204 -5.24 5.96 14.52
N SER A 205 -5.34 5.32 15.68
CA SER A 205 -6.23 4.19 15.90
C SER A 205 -7.67 4.57 16.22
N TRP A 206 -8.62 3.85 15.62
CA TRP A 206 -10.03 3.90 16.01
C TRP A 206 -10.45 2.65 16.82
N ASN A 207 -9.91 1.48 16.48
CA ASN A 207 -10.30 0.17 17.01
C ASN A 207 -9.47 -0.25 18.24
N ARG A 208 -9.37 0.64 19.24
CA ARG A 208 -8.66 0.41 20.52
C ARG A 208 -9.28 1.25 21.63
N SER A 209 -9.15 0.82 22.88
CA SER A 209 -9.63 1.60 24.03
C SER A 209 -8.78 2.85 24.27
N ASN A 210 -7.45 2.70 24.24
CA ASN A 210 -6.50 3.82 24.34
C ASN A 210 -5.94 4.15 22.96
N LYS A 211 -6.13 5.38 22.49
CA LYS A 211 -5.70 5.79 21.15
C LYS A 211 -4.19 5.93 21.04
N ILE A 212 -3.60 5.39 19.98
CA ILE A 212 -2.18 5.54 19.62
C ILE A 212 -2.02 5.88 18.13
N GLY A 213 -0.80 6.19 17.71
CA GLY A 213 -0.50 6.72 16.37
C GLY A 213 -0.51 8.25 16.38
N TYR A 214 -1.13 8.88 15.38
CA TYR A 214 -1.26 10.34 15.25
C TYR A 214 0.09 11.09 15.20
N ARG A 215 1.06 10.52 14.48
CA ARG A 215 2.44 10.99 14.50
C ARG A 215 3.19 10.59 13.24
N ILE A 216 4.42 11.11 13.12
CA ILE A 216 5.41 10.62 12.17
C ILE A 216 6.43 9.77 12.93
N THR A 217 6.73 8.58 12.42
CA THR A 217 7.74 7.66 12.96
C THR A 217 8.83 7.36 11.92
N LEU A 218 9.88 6.68 12.36
CA LEU A 218 10.96 6.13 11.52
C LEU A 218 10.87 4.59 11.53
#